data_AF-A0A956KT99-F1
#
_entry.id   AF-A0A956KT99-F1
#
_cell.length_a   1.000
_cell.length_b   1.000
_cell.length_c   1.000
_cell.angle_alpha   90.00
_cell.angle_beta   90.00
_cell.angle_gamma   90.00
#
_symmetry.space_group_name_H-M   'P 1'
#
loop_
_entity.id
_entity.type
_entity.pdbx_description
1 polymer ?
#
loop_
_entity_poly.entity_id
_entity_poly.type
_entity_poly.pdbx_seq_one_letter_code
_entity_poly.pdbx_strand_id
1 'polypeptide(L)'
;TPKPEPKTATSKPEPKPEPKPEPKPKPICVNNRSNTEIYNAANTAYASGKAADAYRLASESYKKKPKSKTAELMTLAACKMKQKPKAESALKKVSMVRRNAIKKECKTLGVSL
;
A
#
# COMPACT_ATOMS: atom_id res chain seq x y z
N THR A 1 -23.44 -35.30 48.70
CA THR A 1 -23.11 -33.85 48.66
C THR A 1 -22.04 -33.61 49.72
N PRO A 2 -20.99 -32.78 49.48
CA PRO A 2 -20.92 -31.60 48.61
C PRO A 2 -20.18 -31.84 47.26
N LYS A 3 -19.48 -30.81 46.74
CA LYS A 3 -18.98 -30.53 45.36
C LYS A 3 -17.84 -29.47 45.48
N PRO A 4 -17.01 -29.11 44.47
CA PRO A 4 -16.32 -29.85 43.38
C PRO A 4 -14.86 -30.17 43.87
N GLU A 5 -13.75 -30.29 43.12
CA GLU A 5 -13.36 -30.31 41.68
C GLU A 5 -12.46 -31.54 41.38
N PRO A 6 -11.73 -31.65 40.24
CA PRO A 6 -10.42 -30.96 40.08
C PRO A 6 -10.04 -30.44 38.67
N LYS A 7 -9.28 -29.34 38.65
CA LYS A 7 -8.16 -29.02 37.71
C LYS A 7 -8.49 -28.80 36.23
N THR A 8 -8.47 -27.51 35.89
CA THR A 8 -8.15 -26.91 34.60
C THR A 8 -7.07 -27.67 33.80
N ALA A 9 -7.46 -28.29 32.68
CA ALA A 9 -6.56 -28.74 31.63
C ALA A 9 -6.70 -27.79 30.43
N THR A 10 -5.81 -26.80 30.35
CA THR A 10 -5.87 -25.74 29.32
C THR A 10 -5.75 -26.32 27.91
N SER A 11 -6.71 -25.99 27.05
CA SER A 11 -6.61 -26.20 25.60
C SER A 11 -5.32 -25.57 25.07
N LYS A 12 -4.38 -26.40 24.60
CA LYS A 12 -3.16 -25.95 23.93
C LYS A 12 -3.47 -25.74 22.45
N PRO A 13 -3.46 -24.50 21.91
CA PRO A 13 -3.63 -24.29 20.48
C PRO A 13 -2.45 -24.90 19.71
N GLU A 14 -2.73 -25.43 18.53
CA GLU A 14 -1.69 -25.88 17.61
C GLU A 14 -0.79 -24.71 17.18
N PRO A 15 0.51 -24.97 16.89
CA PRO A 15 1.43 -23.92 16.44
C PRO A 15 0.96 -23.35 15.11
N LYS A 16 0.45 -22.12 15.15
CA LYS A 16 0.08 -21.35 13.96
C LYS A 16 1.30 -21.25 13.03
N PRO A 17 1.20 -21.64 11.74
CA PRO A 17 2.34 -21.69 10.85
C PRO A 17 2.96 -20.29 10.71
N GLU A 18 4.29 -20.21 10.86
CA GLU A 18 5.02 -18.95 10.79
C GLU A 18 4.87 -18.30 9.40
N PRO A 19 4.71 -16.97 9.31
CA PRO A 19 4.70 -16.28 8.03
C PRO A 19 6.03 -16.50 7.28
N LYS A 20 5.97 -17.31 6.22
CA LYS A 20 7.10 -17.59 5.33
C LYS A 20 7.76 -16.26 4.91
N PRO A 21 9.09 -16.06 5.11
CA PRO A 21 9.70 -14.75 4.94
C PRO A 21 9.39 -14.12 3.58
N GLU A 22 8.86 -12.88 3.58
CA GLU A 22 8.71 -12.09 2.36
C GLU A 22 10.08 -12.03 1.64
N PRO A 23 10.15 -12.23 0.31
CA PRO A 23 11.38 -12.02 -0.42
C PRO A 23 11.81 -10.56 -0.28
N LYS A 24 12.93 -10.34 0.43
CA LYS A 24 13.55 -9.02 0.59
C LYS A 24 13.65 -8.35 -0.79
N PRO A 25 13.04 -7.17 -1.01
CA PRO A 25 13.17 -6.48 -2.28
C PRO A 25 14.64 -6.25 -2.58
N LYS A 26 15.13 -6.82 -3.69
CA LYS A 26 16.51 -6.61 -4.15
C LYS A 26 16.72 -5.09 -4.28
N PRO A 27 17.85 -4.51 -3.80
CA PRO A 27 18.16 -3.11 -4.01
C PRO A 27 18.06 -2.78 -5.51
N ILE A 28 17.00 -2.09 -5.91
CA ILE A 28 16.67 -1.96 -7.33
C ILE A 28 17.56 -0.88 -7.94
N CYS A 29 18.74 -1.29 -8.41
CA CYS A 29 19.82 -0.45 -8.93
C CYS A 29 19.31 0.76 -9.72
N VAL A 30 19.54 1.97 -9.21
CA VAL A 30 19.48 3.21 -10.00
C VAL A 30 20.69 3.19 -10.95
N ASN A 31 20.62 3.60 -12.22
CA ASN A 31 19.97 4.81 -12.72
C ASN A 31 19.12 4.64 -14.02
N ASN A 32 19.20 3.50 -14.72
CA ASN A 32 18.73 3.37 -16.12
C ASN A 32 17.32 2.78 -16.35
N ARG A 33 16.46 2.65 -15.33
CA ARG A 33 15.10 2.10 -15.55
C ARG A 33 14.19 3.02 -16.36
N SER A 34 13.38 2.38 -17.20
CA SER A 34 12.26 2.98 -17.92
C SER A 34 11.13 3.45 -16.98
N ASN A 35 10.31 4.37 -17.47
CA ASN A 35 9.08 4.81 -16.80
C ASN A 35 8.15 3.64 -16.39
N THR A 36 8.10 2.58 -17.22
CA THR A 36 7.23 1.42 -17.04
C THR A 36 7.72 0.51 -15.91
N GLU A 37 9.02 0.20 -15.85
CA GLU A 37 9.57 -0.62 -14.75
C GLU A 37 9.42 0.07 -13.39
N ILE A 38 9.65 1.40 -13.34
CA ILE A 38 9.50 2.18 -12.11
C ILE A 38 8.02 2.21 -11.67
N TYR A 39 7.07 2.32 -12.61
CA TYR A 39 5.65 2.18 -12.32
C TYR A 39 5.30 0.78 -11.80
N ASN A 40 5.83 -0.28 -12.42
CA ASN A 40 5.59 -1.66 -12.01
C ASN A 40 6.13 -1.91 -10.60
N ALA A 41 7.36 -1.45 -10.30
CA ALA A 41 7.95 -1.53 -8.96
C ALA A 41 7.13 -0.75 -7.91
N ALA A 42 6.59 0.43 -8.27
CA ALA A 42 5.67 1.18 -7.41
C ALA A 42 4.38 0.41 -7.11
N ASN A 43 3.84 -0.29 -8.11
CA ASN A 43 2.62 -1.08 -7.97
C ASN A 43 2.85 -2.33 -7.10
N THR A 44 3.98 -3.01 -7.27
CA THR A 44 4.42 -4.10 -6.37
C THR A 44 4.60 -3.60 -4.93
N ALA A 45 5.26 -2.46 -4.72
CA ALA A 45 5.40 -1.86 -3.40
C ALA A 45 4.05 -1.51 -2.75
N TYR A 46 3.07 -1.02 -3.53
CA TYR A 46 1.73 -0.72 -3.04
C TYR A 46 0.97 -1.98 -2.59
N ALA A 47 1.08 -3.07 -3.37
CA ALA A 47 0.51 -4.38 -3.05
C ALA A 47 1.14 -4.95 -1.75
N SER A 48 2.48 -5.00 -1.67
CA SER A 48 3.24 -5.41 -0.48
C SER A 48 3.20 -4.42 0.70
N GLY A 49 2.16 -3.59 0.81
CA GLY A 49 1.93 -2.66 1.93
C GLY A 49 2.87 -1.46 2.03
N LYS A 50 3.99 -1.44 1.30
CA LYS A 50 5.10 -0.47 1.32
C LYS A 50 4.70 0.84 0.62
N ALA A 51 3.69 1.50 1.17
CA ALA A 51 3.05 2.69 0.59
C ALA A 51 3.99 3.89 0.42
N ALA A 52 5.00 4.04 1.28
CA ALA A 52 6.03 5.08 1.14
C ALA A 52 6.90 4.88 -0.12
N ASP A 53 7.37 3.65 -0.36
CA ASP A 53 8.10 3.30 -1.58
C ASP A 53 7.21 3.37 -2.81
N ALA A 54 5.95 2.93 -2.72
CA ALA A 54 4.98 3.07 -3.79
C ALA A 54 4.80 4.54 -4.19
N TYR A 55 4.64 5.45 -3.22
CA TYR A 55 4.54 6.89 -3.49
C TYR A 55 5.81 7.45 -4.12
N ARG A 56 6.99 7.08 -3.59
CA ARG A 56 8.30 7.52 -4.09
C ARG A 56 8.53 7.09 -5.54
N LEU A 57 8.38 5.79 -5.81
CA LEU A 57 8.56 5.19 -7.14
C LEU A 57 7.50 5.70 -8.13
N ALA A 58 6.23 5.81 -7.73
CA ALA A 58 5.20 6.38 -8.60
C ALA A 58 5.48 7.87 -8.92
N SER A 59 5.99 8.64 -7.96
CA SER A 59 6.42 10.03 -8.19
C SER A 59 7.60 10.12 -9.16
N GLU A 60 8.59 9.23 -9.03
CA GLU A 60 9.74 9.14 -9.95
C GLU A 60 9.29 8.75 -11.37
N SER A 61 8.40 7.74 -11.48
CA SER A 61 7.77 7.35 -12.75
C SER A 61 7.02 8.52 -13.37
N TYR A 62 6.20 9.26 -12.60
CA TYR A 62 5.43 10.40 -13.08
C TYR A 62 6.34 11.54 -13.56
N LYS A 63 7.46 11.81 -12.88
CA LYS A 63 8.47 12.78 -13.33
C LYS A 63 9.07 12.40 -14.69
N LYS A 64 9.34 11.11 -14.93
CA LYS A 64 9.88 10.63 -16.23
C LYS A 64 8.85 10.63 -17.36
N LYS A 65 7.58 10.31 -17.09
CA LYS A 65 6.47 10.46 -18.05
C LYS A 65 5.12 10.63 -17.32
N PRO A 66 4.54 11.84 -17.31
CA PRO A 66 3.24 12.10 -16.69
C PRO A 66 2.14 11.20 -17.28
N LYS A 67 1.41 10.51 -16.41
CA LYS A 67 0.29 9.62 -16.76
C LYS A 67 -0.76 9.67 -15.64
N SER A 68 -2.06 9.73 -15.97
CA SER A 68 -3.15 9.68 -14.97
C SER A 68 -2.97 8.47 -14.05
N LYS A 69 -2.87 7.25 -14.62
CA LYS A 69 -2.72 6.00 -13.86
C LYS A 69 -1.56 6.01 -12.85
N THR A 70 -0.47 6.73 -13.13
CA THR A 70 0.63 6.89 -12.17
C THR A 70 0.27 7.87 -11.04
N ALA A 71 -0.44 8.97 -11.33
CA ALA A 71 -0.99 9.86 -10.32
C ALA A 71 -2.11 9.21 -9.47
N GLU A 72 -2.86 8.26 -10.03
CA GLU A 72 -3.83 7.43 -9.30
C GLU A 72 -3.11 6.59 -8.24
N LEU A 73 -2.05 5.88 -8.64
CA LEU A 73 -1.20 5.12 -7.71
C LEU A 73 -0.51 6.01 -6.66
N MET A 74 -0.03 7.21 -7.03
CA MET A 74 0.47 8.20 -6.06
C MET A 74 -0.61 8.62 -5.05
N THR A 75 -1.85 8.81 -5.50
CA THR A 75 -2.97 9.22 -4.62
C THR A 75 -3.29 8.11 -3.63
N LEU A 76 -3.50 6.88 -4.12
CA LEU A 76 -3.82 5.71 -3.29
C LEU A 76 -2.69 5.38 -2.30
N ALA A 77 -1.43 5.46 -2.74
CA ALA A 77 -0.28 5.31 -1.85
C ALA A 77 -0.27 6.37 -0.74
N ALA A 78 -0.48 7.65 -1.06
CA ALA A 78 -0.58 8.71 -0.06
C ALA A 78 -1.77 8.51 0.91
N CYS A 79 -2.91 8.01 0.44
CA CYS A 79 -4.04 7.67 1.29
C CYS A 79 -3.72 6.51 2.24
N LYS A 80 -3.03 5.46 1.76
CA LYS A 80 -2.55 4.33 2.57
C LYS A 80 -1.48 4.76 3.60
N MET A 81 -0.79 5.88 3.36
CA MET A 81 0.10 6.57 4.32
C MET A 81 -0.63 7.56 5.26
N LYS A 82 -1.95 7.74 5.14
CA LYS A 82 -2.75 8.80 5.79
C LYS A 82 -2.31 10.25 5.49
N GLN A 83 -1.57 10.45 4.39
CA GLN A 83 -0.96 11.72 4.00
C GLN A 83 -1.90 12.58 3.14
N LYS A 84 -2.97 13.12 3.74
CA LYS A 84 -4.02 13.90 3.05
C LYS A 84 -3.48 14.96 2.05
N PRO A 85 -2.55 15.88 2.40
CA PRO A 85 -2.11 16.92 1.46
C PRO A 85 -1.36 16.37 0.24
N LYS A 86 -0.61 15.26 0.41
CA LYS A 86 0.08 14.56 -0.69
C LYS A 86 -0.92 13.85 -1.61
N ALA A 87 -1.99 13.32 -1.03
CA ALA A 87 -3.07 12.65 -1.76
C ALA A 87 -3.90 13.65 -2.57
N GLU A 88 -4.36 14.77 -1.99
CA GLU A 88 -5.05 15.85 -2.73
C GLU A 88 -4.18 16.39 -3.88
N SER A 89 -2.89 16.61 -3.61
CA SER A 89 -1.92 17.10 -4.59
C SER A 89 -1.64 16.12 -5.73
N ALA A 90 -1.84 14.81 -5.50
CA ALA A 90 -1.80 13.78 -6.53
C ALA A 90 -3.13 13.66 -7.27
N LEU A 91 -4.27 13.74 -6.57
CA LEU A 91 -5.62 13.65 -7.12
C LEU A 91 -5.92 14.75 -8.16
N LYS A 92 -5.39 15.97 -7.95
CA LYS A 92 -5.44 17.06 -8.94
C LYS A 92 -4.81 16.68 -10.29
N LYS A 93 -3.85 15.76 -10.30
CA LYS A 93 -3.13 15.24 -11.49
C LYS A 93 -3.79 14.01 -12.13
N VAL A 94 -4.88 13.51 -11.55
CA VAL A 94 -5.69 12.39 -12.06
C VAL A 94 -6.78 12.92 -13.01
N SER A 95 -7.12 12.13 -14.03
CA SER A 95 -8.24 12.43 -14.94
C SER A 95 -9.58 12.54 -14.20
N MET A 96 -10.44 13.48 -14.59
CA MET A 96 -11.65 13.81 -13.84
C MET A 96 -12.57 12.60 -13.62
N VAL A 97 -12.71 11.73 -14.63
CA VAL A 97 -13.46 10.47 -14.59
C VAL A 97 -13.04 9.56 -13.42
N ARG A 98 -11.75 9.50 -13.10
CA ARG A 98 -11.19 8.57 -12.09
C ARG A 98 -11.17 9.17 -10.68
N ARG A 99 -11.24 10.50 -10.52
CA ARG A 99 -11.13 11.17 -9.20
C ARG A 99 -12.19 10.68 -8.20
N ASN A 100 -13.43 10.47 -8.63
CA ASN A 100 -14.53 10.10 -7.73
C ASN A 100 -14.42 8.65 -7.22
N ALA A 101 -13.82 7.73 -7.98
CA ALA A 101 -13.49 6.39 -7.48
C ALA A 101 -12.41 6.47 -6.39
N ILE A 102 -11.34 7.20 -6.66
CA ILE A 102 -10.19 7.33 -5.75
C ILE A 102 -10.56 8.09 -4.47
N LYS A 103 -11.47 9.07 -4.51
CA LYS A 103 -12.07 9.68 -3.31
C LYS A 103 -12.76 8.63 -2.41
N LYS A 104 -13.47 7.66 -2.99
CA LYS A 104 -14.11 6.56 -2.23
C LYS A 104 -13.06 5.58 -1.67
N GLU A 105 -12.08 5.17 -2.47
CA GLU A 105 -10.97 4.30 -2.04
C GLU A 105 -10.12 4.95 -0.93
N CYS A 106 -9.84 6.25 -1.02
CA CYS A 106 -9.17 6.98 0.05
C CYS A 106 -10.02 7.08 1.32
N LYS A 107 -11.35 7.23 1.20
CA LYS A 107 -12.25 7.24 2.36
C LYS A 107 -12.24 5.90 3.10
N THR A 108 -12.17 4.75 2.42
CA THR A 108 -12.04 3.44 3.09
C THR A 108 -10.67 3.24 3.73
N LEU A 109 -9.62 3.92 3.23
CA LEU A 109 -8.31 4.02 3.87
C LEU A 109 -8.26 5.06 5.02
N GLY A 110 -9.38 5.70 5.35
CA GLY A 110 -9.49 6.69 6.44
C GLY A 110 -9.06 8.11 6.06
N VAL A 111 -9.02 8.46 4.76
CA VAL A 111 -8.57 9.76 4.25
C VAL A 111 -9.64 10.40 3.37
N SER A 112 -10.17 11.56 3.80
CA SER A 112 -11.15 12.33 3.01
C SER A 112 -10.45 13.37 2.13
N LEU A 113 -10.72 13.31 0.82
CA LEU A 113 -10.18 14.15 -0.27
C LEU A 113 -11.31 14.81 -1.07
#